data_AF-A0A4S4KH24-F1
#
_entry.id   AF-A0A4S4KH24-F1
#
_cell.length_a   1.000
_cell.length_b   1.000
_cell.length_c   1.000
_cell.angle_alpha   90.00
_cell.angle_beta   90.00
_cell.angle_gamma   90.00
#
_symmetry.space_group_name_H-M   'P 1'
#
loop_
_entity.id
_entity.type
_entity.pdbx_description
1 polymer ?
#
loop_
_entity_poly.entity_id
_entity_poly.type
_entity_poly.pdbx_seq_one_letter_code
_entity_poly.pdbx_strand_id
1 'polypeptide(L)'
;MDDLARSLRTLLRSQQYSQASTVFLDTISTARFSNPGRFRAFDKAISLFIEFGFFIGANEIYARMKHEGFIPSASLRGTMHVLTCISSSPSVETLLSASRAAFEQDSYDERCLRFFLRILVGNRLCAPEVIENVVEVFLETRPPGYTLTVATASQLAYVLTRLGYSAHAKQWLNPDAKETIDVGKGGDEKRVSVEEEETLLEMARLEPELAPIFLNAVRHMRMTGSRLNPNIYNTLIAALVRGRRYDRTFAIFRLSMQAGHNPSAQAFGSLFKAIRHCSLKRSIRTRGGKLPPNAPSLRELFRNMLQAHWNHTQGQLADSSPSLNSSVLNKAIEAFMVDMDYPATLVALKTFQICRIPVSLGIYRTALQQIMERIEHELPRINMLTNAPEFWAYRFLGYPDSLDDIDIDINLLQNILLFGREPHMDLYDVTLRTVRTPADRLETQPKSSHSPPTSGSNYRIPTPLMILHLELPPVDSWDLVPLERIIKRVVLAMSRDIIIPPHDHVVMKVAEAKAEMLPFQLLQPKPRRDRLRCKT
;
A
#
# COMPACT_ATOMS: atom_id res chain seq x y z
N MET A 1 26.17 -10.17 3.61
CA MET A 1 25.35 -10.75 2.52
C MET A 1 23.99 -10.07 2.41
N ASP A 2 23.21 -10.01 3.49
CA ASP A 2 21.90 -9.34 3.47
C ASP A 2 21.98 -7.83 3.19
N ASP A 3 23.05 -7.17 3.63
CA ASP A 3 23.27 -5.74 3.35
C ASP A 3 23.55 -5.49 1.86
N LEU A 4 24.32 -6.36 1.20
CA LEU A 4 24.58 -6.27 -0.25
C LEU A 4 23.29 -6.48 -1.05
N ALA A 5 22.48 -7.46 -0.69
CA ALA A 5 21.18 -7.70 -1.31
C ALA A 5 20.19 -6.55 -1.08
N ARG A 6 20.26 -5.88 0.09
CA ARG A 6 19.45 -4.70 0.40
C ARG A 6 19.88 -3.49 -0.44
N SER A 7 21.18 -3.22 -0.52
CA SER A 7 21.74 -2.15 -1.37
C SER A 7 21.39 -2.34 -2.84
N LEU A 8 21.53 -3.57 -3.36
CA LEU A 8 21.13 -3.90 -4.74
C LEU A 8 19.64 -3.67 -4.98
N ARG A 9 18.78 -4.11 -4.06
CA ARG A 9 17.33 -3.86 -4.19
C ARG A 9 16.99 -2.38 -4.21
N THR A 10 17.69 -1.56 -3.43
CA THR A 10 17.48 -0.11 -3.42
C THR A 10 17.86 0.51 -4.76
N LEU A 11 19.04 0.15 -5.30
CA LEU A 11 19.52 0.64 -6.61
C LEU A 11 18.67 0.15 -7.78
N LEU A 12 18.23 -1.11 -7.75
CA LEU A 12 17.33 -1.66 -8.77
C LEU A 12 15.94 -1.02 -8.72
N ARG A 13 15.45 -0.66 -7.52
CA ARG A 13 14.19 0.11 -7.37
C ARG A 13 14.28 1.53 -7.88
N SER A 14 15.44 2.18 -7.77
CA SER A 14 15.70 3.51 -8.32
C SER A 14 16.06 3.49 -9.81
N GLN A 15 15.94 2.34 -10.48
CA GLN A 15 16.28 2.12 -11.90
C GLN A 15 17.76 2.41 -12.25
N GLN A 16 18.65 2.38 -11.26
CA GLN A 16 20.08 2.58 -11.44
C GLN A 16 20.77 1.24 -11.74
N TYR A 17 20.38 0.61 -12.84
CA TYR A 17 20.75 -0.78 -13.15
C TYR A 17 22.24 -1.00 -13.41
N SER A 18 22.88 -0.08 -14.15
CA SER A 18 24.33 -0.13 -14.43
C SER A 18 25.16 0.04 -13.15
N GLN A 19 24.75 0.96 -12.29
CA GLN A 19 25.39 1.19 -10.99
C GLN A 19 25.20 0.01 -10.04
N ALA A 20 24.05 -0.68 -10.10
CA ALA A 20 23.84 -1.90 -9.34
C ALA A 20 24.80 -3.03 -9.77
N SER A 21 25.02 -3.21 -11.09
CA SER A 21 25.97 -4.20 -11.61
C SER A 21 27.40 -3.91 -11.17
N THR A 22 27.86 -2.67 -11.31
CA THR A 22 29.23 -2.29 -10.94
C THR A 22 29.47 -2.45 -9.44
N VAL A 23 28.54 -1.97 -8.60
CA VAL A 23 28.64 -2.12 -7.14
C VAL A 23 28.71 -3.59 -6.74
N PHE A 24 27.94 -4.48 -7.38
CA PHE A 24 28.02 -5.91 -7.08
C PHE A 24 29.37 -6.51 -7.47
N LEU A 25 29.84 -6.25 -8.69
CA LEU A 25 31.08 -6.81 -9.23
C LEU A 25 32.31 -6.31 -8.47
N ASP A 26 32.33 -5.04 -8.07
CA ASP A 26 33.39 -4.47 -7.25
C ASP A 26 33.38 -5.07 -5.83
N THR A 27 32.20 -5.22 -5.24
CA THR A 27 32.06 -5.77 -3.89
C THR A 27 32.47 -7.24 -3.84
N ILE A 28 32.11 -8.05 -4.84
CA ILE A 28 32.48 -9.48 -4.86
C ILE A 28 33.96 -9.70 -5.16
N SER A 29 34.61 -8.74 -5.82
CA SER A 29 36.05 -8.74 -6.10
C SER A 29 36.88 -8.28 -4.90
N THR A 30 36.37 -7.34 -4.10
CA THR A 30 37.10 -6.74 -2.96
C THR A 30 36.84 -7.45 -1.62
N ALA A 31 35.66 -8.05 -1.44
CA ALA A 31 35.29 -8.67 -0.17
C ALA A 31 35.84 -10.10 -0.02
N ARG A 32 36.30 -10.44 1.19
CA ARG A 32 36.71 -11.80 1.58
C ARG A 32 35.49 -12.69 1.83
N PHE A 33 34.76 -13.04 0.77
CA PHE A 33 33.72 -14.06 0.85
C PHE A 33 34.33 -15.47 0.77
N SER A 34 33.79 -16.41 1.56
CA SER A 34 34.06 -17.84 1.35
C SER A 34 33.45 -18.31 0.02
N ASN A 35 33.99 -19.38 -0.58
CA ASN A 35 33.49 -19.91 -1.85
C ASN A 35 31.97 -20.21 -1.85
N PRO A 36 31.38 -20.82 -0.79
CA PRO A 36 29.92 -20.98 -0.70
C PRO A 36 29.16 -19.66 -0.58
N GLY A 37 29.75 -18.66 0.10
CA GLY A 37 29.19 -17.32 0.22
C GLY A 37 29.16 -16.58 -1.12
N ARG A 38 30.24 -16.69 -1.92
CA ARG A 38 30.31 -16.14 -3.28
C ARG A 38 29.27 -16.77 -4.20
N PHE A 39 29.14 -18.09 -4.18
CA PHE A 39 28.12 -18.79 -4.96
C PHE A 39 26.70 -18.29 -4.62
N ARG A 40 26.35 -18.20 -3.33
CA ARG A 40 25.06 -17.67 -2.90
C ARG A 40 24.86 -16.20 -3.27
N ALA A 41 25.94 -15.41 -3.30
CA ALA A 41 25.90 -14.02 -3.73
C ALA A 41 25.55 -13.90 -5.21
N PHE A 42 26.21 -14.67 -6.07
CA PHE A 42 25.91 -14.73 -7.50
C PHE A 42 24.46 -15.15 -7.75
N ASP A 43 24.04 -16.27 -7.17
CA ASP A 43 22.68 -16.80 -7.36
C ASP A 43 21.60 -15.80 -6.92
N LYS A 44 21.82 -15.14 -5.78
CA LYS A 44 20.89 -14.12 -5.26
C LYS A 44 20.88 -12.85 -6.11
N ALA A 45 22.05 -12.39 -6.56
CA ALA A 45 22.16 -11.20 -7.40
C ALA A 45 21.46 -11.43 -8.75
N ILE A 46 21.78 -12.53 -9.45
CA ILE A 46 21.17 -12.87 -10.74
C ILE A 46 19.64 -12.94 -10.59
N SER A 47 19.14 -13.58 -9.55
CA SER A 47 17.70 -13.63 -9.26
C SER A 47 17.07 -12.24 -9.09
N LEU A 48 17.77 -11.30 -8.42
CA LEU A 48 17.29 -9.92 -8.24
C LEU A 48 17.29 -9.16 -9.57
N PHE A 49 18.37 -9.24 -10.36
CA PHE A 49 18.42 -8.56 -11.66
C PHE A 49 17.33 -9.05 -12.61
N ILE A 50 17.04 -10.36 -12.61
CA ILE A 50 15.93 -10.93 -13.37
C ILE A 50 14.57 -10.45 -12.85
N GLU A 51 14.36 -10.37 -11.53
CA GLU A 51 13.11 -9.91 -10.91
C GLU A 51 12.77 -8.46 -11.27
N PHE A 52 13.80 -7.61 -11.43
CA PHE A 52 13.66 -6.21 -11.83
C PHE A 52 13.73 -5.99 -13.35
N GLY A 53 13.76 -7.06 -14.15
CA GLY A 53 13.73 -7.00 -15.62
C GLY A 53 15.02 -6.54 -16.29
N PHE A 54 16.16 -6.49 -15.58
CA PHE A 54 17.44 -6.08 -16.13
C PHE A 54 18.28 -7.30 -16.56
N PHE A 55 17.96 -7.83 -17.75
CA PHE A 55 18.55 -9.07 -18.26
C PHE A 55 20.03 -8.95 -18.65
N ILE A 56 20.46 -7.77 -19.12
CA ILE A 56 21.85 -7.52 -19.53
C ILE A 56 22.79 -7.70 -18.32
N GLY A 57 22.48 -7.06 -17.19
CA GLY A 57 23.26 -7.21 -15.96
C GLY A 57 23.18 -8.60 -15.36
N ALA A 58 22.01 -9.26 -15.45
CA ALA A 58 21.89 -10.66 -15.04
C ALA A 58 22.83 -11.58 -15.86
N ASN A 59 22.95 -11.34 -17.16
CA ASN A 59 23.83 -12.13 -18.04
C ASN A 59 25.31 -11.86 -17.77
N GLU A 60 25.68 -10.60 -17.52
CA GLU A 60 27.04 -10.22 -17.14
C GLU A 60 27.48 -10.93 -15.85
N ILE A 61 26.64 -10.90 -14.82
CA ILE A 61 26.91 -11.55 -13.53
C ILE A 61 26.94 -13.08 -13.69
N TYR A 62 26.06 -13.64 -14.51
CA TYR A 62 26.03 -15.07 -14.81
C TYR A 62 27.29 -15.53 -15.58
N ALA A 63 27.75 -14.77 -16.57
CA ALA A 63 28.99 -15.04 -17.28
C ALA A 63 30.19 -15.01 -16.33
N ARG A 64 30.22 -14.02 -15.41
CA ARG A 64 31.26 -13.94 -14.39
C ARG A 64 31.24 -15.13 -13.42
N MET A 65 30.06 -15.55 -12.97
CA MET A 65 29.89 -16.74 -12.13
C MET A 65 30.48 -17.99 -12.79
N LYS A 66 30.26 -18.19 -14.10
CA LYS A 66 30.82 -19.32 -14.85
C LYS A 66 32.34 -19.20 -15.03
N HIS A 67 32.85 -18.00 -15.30
CA HIS A 67 34.29 -17.76 -15.41
C HIS A 67 35.03 -18.02 -14.09
N GLU A 68 34.38 -17.80 -12.95
CA GLU A 68 34.93 -18.14 -11.63
C GLU A 68 34.83 -19.64 -11.29
N GLY A 69 34.37 -20.48 -12.24
CA GLY A 69 34.34 -21.94 -12.10
C GLY A 69 33.12 -22.47 -11.33
N PHE A 70 32.15 -21.63 -10.99
CA PHE A 70 30.92 -22.08 -10.34
C PHE A 70 29.97 -22.75 -11.33
N ILE A 71 29.39 -23.88 -10.92
CA ILE A 71 28.39 -24.61 -11.70
C ILE A 71 26.99 -24.11 -11.29
N PRO A 72 26.27 -23.35 -12.13
CA PRO A 72 24.95 -22.84 -11.79
C PRO A 72 23.91 -23.97 -11.76
N SER A 73 22.81 -23.78 -11.02
CA SER A 73 21.72 -24.76 -10.97
C SER A 73 21.05 -24.96 -12.33
N ALA A 74 20.46 -26.13 -12.58
CA ALA A 74 19.74 -26.41 -13.83
C ALA A 74 18.64 -25.37 -14.13
N SER A 75 17.89 -24.98 -13.09
CA SER A 75 16.89 -23.91 -13.14
C SER A 75 17.48 -22.58 -13.62
N LEU A 76 18.63 -22.16 -13.06
CA LEU A 76 19.28 -20.91 -13.43
C LEU A 76 19.87 -20.98 -14.84
N ARG A 77 20.48 -22.11 -15.22
CA ARG A 77 21.02 -22.32 -16.57
C ARG A 77 19.94 -22.25 -17.64
N GLY A 78 18.82 -22.95 -17.45
CA GLY A 78 17.71 -22.95 -18.40
C GLY A 78 17.04 -21.57 -18.47
N THR A 79 16.82 -20.92 -17.33
CA THR A 79 16.27 -19.55 -17.29
C THR A 79 17.15 -18.57 -18.05
N MET A 80 18.46 -18.57 -17.82
CA MET A 80 19.40 -17.67 -18.50
C MET A 80 19.50 -17.96 -19.99
N HIS A 81 19.44 -19.23 -20.40
CA HIS A 81 19.41 -19.61 -21.82
C HIS A 81 18.20 -19.00 -22.53
N VAL A 82 17.01 -19.20 -21.96
CA VAL A 82 15.77 -18.65 -22.50
C VAL A 82 15.80 -17.12 -22.55
N LEU A 83 16.23 -16.45 -21.48
CA LEU A 83 16.35 -14.99 -21.45
C LEU A 83 17.36 -14.43 -22.46
N THR A 84 18.45 -15.15 -22.74
CA THR A 84 19.46 -14.76 -23.73
C THR A 84 18.87 -14.83 -25.15
N CYS A 85 18.12 -15.89 -25.45
CA CYS A 85 17.42 -16.05 -26.73
C CYS A 85 16.38 -14.95 -26.95
N ILE A 86 15.55 -14.65 -25.94
CA ILE A 86 14.54 -13.57 -26.01
C ILE A 86 15.20 -12.19 -26.21
N SER A 87 16.31 -11.93 -25.53
CA SER A 87 17.03 -10.66 -25.65
C SER A 87 17.63 -10.45 -27.04
N SER A 88 17.89 -11.55 -27.76
CA SER A 88 18.43 -11.51 -29.13
C SER A 88 17.32 -11.38 -30.18
N SER A 89 16.15 -11.99 -29.93
CA SER A 89 14.99 -11.91 -30.81
C SER A 89 13.68 -11.99 -29.99
N PRO A 90 12.97 -10.87 -29.79
CA PRO A 90 11.74 -10.85 -28.99
C PRO A 90 10.55 -11.34 -29.83
N SER A 91 10.29 -12.65 -29.85
CA SER A 91 9.06 -13.23 -30.37
C SER A 91 8.54 -14.36 -29.48
N VAL A 92 7.25 -14.69 -29.60
CA VAL A 92 6.66 -15.81 -28.84
C VAL A 92 7.24 -17.14 -29.32
N GLU A 93 7.50 -17.27 -30.63
CA GLU A 93 8.10 -18.49 -31.22
C GLU A 93 9.54 -18.72 -30.73
N THR A 94 10.33 -17.65 -30.58
CA THR A 94 11.71 -17.75 -30.06
C THR A 94 11.71 -18.10 -28.58
N LEU A 95 10.74 -17.59 -27.81
CA LEU A 95 10.52 -18.00 -26.41
C LEU A 95 10.17 -19.49 -26.31
N LEU A 96 9.23 -19.99 -27.12
CA LEU A 96 8.78 -21.39 -27.05
C LEU A 96 9.86 -22.37 -27.50
N SER A 97 10.59 -22.05 -28.58
CA SER A 97 11.71 -22.87 -29.05
C SER A 97 12.87 -22.91 -28.04
N ALA A 98 13.23 -21.76 -27.45
CA ALA A 98 14.25 -21.71 -26.40
C ALA A 98 13.79 -22.44 -25.12
N SER A 99 12.49 -22.36 -24.79
CA SER A 99 11.92 -23.08 -23.64
C SER A 99 11.99 -24.60 -23.86
N ARG A 100 11.68 -25.09 -25.07
CA ARG A 100 11.80 -26.50 -25.44
C ARG A 100 13.24 -27.01 -25.23
N ALA A 101 14.22 -26.30 -25.76
CA ALA A 101 15.64 -26.65 -25.61
C ALA A 101 16.10 -26.66 -24.14
N ALA A 102 15.51 -25.84 -23.28
CA ALA A 102 15.79 -25.84 -21.85
C ALA A 102 15.12 -27.02 -21.12
N PHE A 103 13.89 -27.41 -21.52
CA PHE A 103 13.11 -28.46 -20.87
C PHE A 103 13.56 -29.88 -21.24
N GLU A 104 14.18 -30.05 -22.40
CA GLU A 104 14.80 -31.31 -22.83
C GLU A 104 15.98 -31.75 -21.95
N GLN A 105 16.51 -30.87 -21.10
CA GLN A 105 17.57 -31.25 -20.15
C GLN A 105 16.99 -32.11 -19.02
N ASP A 106 17.56 -33.30 -18.80
CA ASP A 106 17.13 -34.25 -17.75
C ASP A 106 17.08 -33.63 -16.34
N SER A 107 17.96 -32.65 -16.09
CA SER A 107 18.02 -31.94 -14.81
C SER A 107 16.93 -30.87 -14.59
N TYR A 108 16.10 -30.60 -15.61
CA TYR A 108 15.06 -29.59 -15.56
C TYR A 108 13.73 -30.22 -15.10
N ASP A 109 13.37 -30.04 -13.83
CA ASP A 109 12.17 -30.63 -13.22
C ASP A 109 11.01 -29.61 -13.08
N GLU A 110 9.88 -30.05 -12.52
CA GLU A 110 8.76 -29.14 -12.25
C GLU A 110 9.09 -28.01 -11.26
N ARG A 111 10.11 -28.16 -10.40
CA ARG A 111 10.58 -27.06 -9.54
C ARG A 111 11.21 -25.97 -10.39
N CYS A 112 11.98 -26.35 -11.41
CA CYS A 112 12.56 -25.44 -12.40
C CYS A 112 11.46 -24.71 -13.20
N LEU A 113 10.42 -25.43 -13.64
CA LEU A 113 9.27 -24.83 -14.32
C LEU A 113 8.55 -23.80 -13.44
N ARG A 114 8.28 -24.12 -12.17
CA ARG A 114 7.65 -23.17 -11.22
C ARG A 114 8.47 -21.91 -11.01
N PHE A 115 9.80 -22.00 -11.01
CA PHE A 115 10.69 -20.84 -10.91
C PHE A 115 10.62 -19.98 -12.19
N PHE A 116 10.66 -20.63 -13.35
CA PHE A 116 10.56 -19.96 -14.65
C PHE A 116 9.24 -19.21 -14.83
N LEU A 117 8.11 -19.84 -14.48
CA LEU A 117 6.79 -19.22 -14.51
C LEU A 117 6.71 -17.98 -13.59
N ARG A 118 7.36 -17.99 -12.41
CA ARG A 118 7.40 -16.81 -11.53
C ARG A 118 8.12 -15.63 -12.17
N ILE A 119 9.14 -15.90 -12.97
CA ILE A 119 9.93 -14.88 -13.68
C ILE A 119 9.11 -14.28 -14.84
N LEU A 120 8.46 -15.11 -15.64
CA LEU A 120 7.58 -14.65 -16.73
C LEU A 120 6.45 -13.76 -16.19
N VAL A 121 5.83 -14.16 -15.08
CA VAL A 121 4.76 -13.40 -14.42
C VAL A 121 5.26 -12.14 -13.73
N GLY A 122 6.50 -12.14 -13.23
CA GLY A 122 7.14 -10.98 -12.61
C GLY A 122 7.34 -9.82 -13.57
N ASN A 123 7.64 -10.12 -14.84
CA ASN A 123 7.99 -9.13 -15.86
C ASN A 123 6.80 -8.49 -16.61
N ARG A 124 5.56 -8.63 -16.09
CA ARG A 124 4.32 -7.91 -16.49
C ARG A 124 3.93 -7.90 -17.99
N LEU A 125 4.63 -8.62 -18.87
CA LEU A 125 4.42 -8.56 -20.33
C LEU A 125 3.92 -9.88 -20.97
N CYS A 126 3.59 -10.92 -20.18
CA CYS A 126 3.14 -12.19 -20.74
C CYS A 126 1.62 -12.32 -20.74
N ALA A 127 1.05 -12.51 -21.94
CA ALA A 127 -0.34 -12.92 -22.13
C ALA A 127 -0.55 -14.37 -21.61
N PRO A 128 -1.74 -14.72 -21.11
CA PRO A 128 -2.00 -16.04 -20.52
C PRO A 128 -1.77 -17.20 -21.50
N GLU A 129 -2.03 -16.98 -22.80
CA GLU A 129 -1.80 -17.96 -23.85
C GLU A 129 -0.32 -18.34 -23.94
N VAL A 130 0.58 -17.37 -23.72
CA VAL A 130 2.03 -17.62 -23.70
C VAL A 130 2.42 -18.48 -22.49
N ILE A 131 1.76 -18.28 -21.34
CA ILE A 131 2.01 -19.08 -20.13
C ILE A 131 1.56 -20.52 -20.35
N GLU A 132 0.39 -20.72 -20.95
CA GLU A 132 -0.14 -22.04 -21.28
C GLU A 132 0.72 -22.75 -22.32
N ASN A 133 1.09 -22.06 -23.41
CA ASN A 133 1.98 -22.62 -24.43
C ASN A 133 3.34 -23.06 -23.85
N VAL A 134 3.90 -22.32 -22.89
CA VAL A 134 5.13 -22.72 -22.20
C VAL A 134 4.92 -24.00 -21.38
N VAL A 135 3.77 -24.15 -20.72
CA VAL A 135 3.43 -25.35 -19.96
C VAL A 135 3.15 -26.54 -20.87
N GLU A 136 2.49 -26.33 -22.01
CA GLU A 136 2.27 -27.35 -23.04
C GLU A 136 3.61 -27.84 -23.61
N VAL A 137 4.53 -26.93 -23.95
CA VAL A 137 5.89 -27.30 -24.39
C VAL A 137 6.60 -28.11 -23.31
N PHE A 138 6.42 -27.80 -22.02
CA PHE A 138 6.97 -28.63 -20.95
C PHE A 138 6.34 -30.03 -20.94
N LEU A 139 5.02 -30.15 -21.10
CA LEU A 139 4.33 -31.44 -21.14
C LEU A 139 4.73 -32.29 -22.35
N GLU A 140 4.92 -31.67 -23.52
CA GLU A 140 5.39 -32.36 -24.73
C GLU A 140 6.80 -32.93 -24.60
N THR A 141 7.66 -32.31 -23.79
CA THR A 141 9.00 -32.84 -23.49
C THR A 141 9.01 -34.00 -22.48
N ARG A 142 7.83 -34.42 -21.99
CA ARG A 142 7.68 -35.50 -21.02
C ARG A 142 7.06 -36.74 -21.66
N PRO A 143 7.19 -37.92 -21.02
CA PRO A 143 6.58 -39.14 -21.52
C PRO A 143 5.07 -38.97 -21.74
N PRO A 144 4.49 -39.63 -22.75
CA PRO A 144 3.06 -39.54 -23.03
C PRO A 144 2.24 -39.98 -21.81
N GLY A 145 1.29 -39.15 -21.40
CA GLY A 145 0.47 -39.37 -20.19
C GLY A 145 1.05 -38.76 -18.90
N TYR A 146 2.18 -38.05 -18.97
CA TYR A 146 2.70 -37.29 -17.84
C TYR A 146 1.72 -36.17 -17.44
N THR A 147 1.39 -36.12 -16.16
CA THR A 147 0.53 -35.06 -15.59
C THR A 147 1.35 -34.21 -14.62
N LEU A 148 1.11 -32.90 -14.62
CA LEU A 148 1.78 -31.99 -13.69
C LEU A 148 1.47 -32.38 -12.25
N THR A 149 2.44 -32.23 -11.36
CA THR A 149 2.18 -32.35 -9.92
C THR A 149 1.13 -31.33 -9.50
N VAL A 150 0.34 -31.72 -8.49
CA VAL A 150 -0.71 -30.89 -7.90
C VAL A 150 -0.17 -29.51 -7.46
N ALA A 151 1.07 -29.44 -6.99
CA ALA A 151 1.73 -28.20 -6.59
C ALA A 151 1.94 -27.23 -7.77
N THR A 152 2.33 -27.75 -8.94
CA THR A 152 2.57 -26.96 -10.15
C THR A 152 1.26 -26.52 -10.80
N ALA A 153 0.27 -27.42 -10.90
CA ALA A 153 -1.07 -27.10 -11.38
C ALA A 153 -1.77 -26.04 -10.52
N SER A 154 -1.66 -26.15 -9.19
CA SER A 154 -2.24 -25.17 -8.25
C SER A 154 -1.56 -23.80 -8.36
N GLN A 155 -0.24 -23.77 -8.57
CA GLN A 155 0.49 -22.52 -8.80
C GLN A 155 0.07 -21.86 -10.13
N LEU A 156 -0.13 -22.64 -11.19
CA LEU A 156 -0.62 -22.14 -12.49
C LEU A 156 -2.02 -21.53 -12.36
N ALA A 157 -2.96 -22.25 -11.74
CA ALA A 157 -4.30 -21.75 -11.49
C ALA A 157 -4.27 -20.45 -10.65
N TYR A 158 -3.42 -20.38 -9.63
CA TYR A 158 -3.23 -19.18 -8.82
C TYR A 158 -2.70 -17.99 -9.63
N VAL A 159 -1.69 -18.21 -10.47
CA VAL A 159 -1.09 -17.18 -11.32
C VAL A 159 -2.09 -16.63 -12.33
N LEU A 160 -2.79 -17.50 -13.07
CA LEU A 160 -3.77 -17.13 -14.09
C LEU A 160 -4.94 -16.34 -13.48
N THR A 161 -5.40 -16.75 -12.29
CA THR A 161 -6.43 -16.01 -11.56
C THR A 161 -5.93 -14.65 -11.07
N ARG A 162 -4.67 -14.54 -10.63
CA ARG A 162 -4.08 -13.25 -10.22
C ARG A 162 -4.04 -12.24 -11.37
N LEU A 163 -3.82 -12.74 -12.59
CA LEU A 163 -3.79 -11.94 -13.82
C LEU A 163 -5.19 -11.59 -14.36
N GLY A 164 -6.26 -12.14 -13.77
CA GLY A 164 -7.64 -11.85 -14.16
C GLY A 164 -8.27 -12.86 -15.13
N TYR A 165 -7.56 -13.95 -15.45
CA TYR A 165 -7.99 -14.97 -16.40
C TYR A 165 -8.53 -16.22 -15.68
N SER A 166 -9.71 -16.08 -15.07
CA SER A 166 -10.34 -17.14 -14.25
C SER A 166 -10.84 -18.35 -15.06
N ALA A 167 -11.14 -18.18 -16.36
CA ALA A 167 -11.55 -19.28 -17.24
C ALA A 167 -10.41 -20.28 -17.48
N HIS A 168 -9.23 -19.77 -17.85
CA HIS A 168 -8.00 -20.55 -18.03
C HIS A 168 -7.58 -21.27 -16.75
N ALA A 169 -7.71 -20.61 -15.59
CA ALA A 169 -7.39 -21.22 -14.29
C ALA A 169 -8.22 -22.46 -13.95
N LYS A 170 -9.45 -22.60 -14.48
CA LYS A 170 -10.34 -23.75 -14.20
C LYS A 170 -9.84 -25.05 -14.84
N GLN A 171 -9.20 -24.99 -16.00
CA GLN A 171 -8.67 -26.15 -16.72
C GLN A 171 -7.60 -26.90 -15.90
N TRP A 172 -6.85 -26.17 -15.08
CA TRP A 172 -5.76 -26.71 -14.27
C TRP A 172 -6.21 -27.19 -12.87
N LEU A 173 -7.49 -27.00 -12.52
CA LEU A 173 -8.06 -27.43 -11.26
C LEU A 173 -8.77 -28.77 -11.44
N ASN A 174 -8.04 -29.86 -11.23
CA ASN A 174 -8.61 -31.19 -11.30
C ASN A 174 -9.29 -31.56 -9.96
N PRO A 175 -10.63 -31.79 -9.92
CA PRO A 175 -11.35 -32.16 -8.71
C PRO A 175 -11.07 -33.60 -8.24
N ASP A 176 -10.61 -34.49 -9.13
CA ASP A 176 -10.47 -35.94 -8.87
C ASP A 176 -9.03 -36.43 -8.61
N ALA A 177 -8.07 -35.53 -8.41
CA ALA A 177 -6.69 -35.92 -8.14
C ALA A 177 -6.55 -36.59 -6.76
N LYS A 178 -6.60 -37.93 -6.73
CA LYS A 178 -6.30 -38.75 -5.55
C LYS A 178 -4.85 -38.54 -5.11
N GLU A 179 -4.68 -38.12 -3.86
CA GLU A 179 -3.39 -37.89 -3.22
C GLU A 179 -2.65 -39.21 -2.96
N THR A 180 -1.36 -39.25 -3.31
CA THR A 180 -0.37 -40.10 -2.62
C THR A 180 0.65 -39.16 -2.00
N ILE A 181 0.57 -38.98 -0.67
CA ILE A 181 1.57 -38.21 0.07
C ILE A 181 2.04 -39.06 1.24
N ASP A 182 3.34 -39.36 1.18
CA ASP A 182 4.15 -39.93 2.24
C ASP A 182 4.30 -38.87 3.35
N VAL A 183 3.61 -39.09 4.47
CA VAL A 183 3.62 -38.19 5.62
C VAL A 183 4.91 -38.43 6.41
N GLY A 184 5.92 -37.63 6.09
CA GLY A 184 7.07 -37.44 6.97
C GLY A 184 6.60 -36.87 8.31
N LYS A 185 6.53 -37.74 9.34
CA LYS A 185 6.31 -37.37 10.73
C LYS A 185 7.41 -36.42 11.19
N GLY A 186 7.04 -35.20 11.59
CA GLY A 186 7.95 -34.28 12.23
C GLY A 186 7.24 -33.04 12.79
N GLY A 187 6.91 -33.08 14.09
CA GLY A 187 7.09 -31.95 15.01
C GLY A 187 5.99 -30.87 15.07
N ASP A 188 5.09 -31.05 16.03
CA ASP A 188 4.45 -30.09 16.93
C ASP A 188 3.78 -28.77 16.44
N GLU A 189 2.53 -28.65 16.90
CA GLU A 189 1.73 -27.44 17.14
C GLU A 189 1.32 -26.55 15.95
N LYS A 190 0.26 -26.96 15.25
CA LYS A 190 -1.00 -26.19 15.10
C LYS A 190 -1.98 -26.95 14.20
N ARG A 191 -2.90 -27.70 14.82
CA ARG A 191 -4.05 -28.30 14.12
C ARG A 191 -4.75 -27.24 13.29
N VAL A 192 -5.10 -27.62 12.05
CA VAL A 192 -6.01 -26.90 11.16
C VAL A 192 -7.23 -26.44 11.97
N SER A 193 -7.56 -25.14 11.95
CA SER A 193 -8.83 -24.70 12.50
C SER A 193 -9.91 -25.17 11.53
N VAL A 194 -10.69 -26.18 11.94
CA VAL A 194 -11.80 -26.74 11.14
C VAL A 194 -12.74 -25.63 10.67
N GLU A 195 -12.89 -24.57 11.49
CA GLU A 195 -13.67 -23.37 11.18
C GLU A 195 -13.11 -22.56 10.01
N GLU A 196 -11.78 -22.43 9.88
CA GLU A 196 -11.14 -21.69 8.77
C GLU A 196 -11.37 -22.43 7.44
N GLU A 197 -11.22 -23.76 7.47
CA GLU A 197 -11.45 -24.60 6.29
C GLU A 197 -12.91 -24.59 5.86
N GLU A 198 -13.84 -24.77 6.79
CA GLU A 198 -15.28 -24.74 6.52
C GLU A 198 -15.73 -23.41 5.94
N THR A 199 -15.23 -22.29 6.48
CA THR A 199 -15.59 -20.97 5.96
C THR A 199 -15.07 -20.77 4.53
N LEU A 200 -13.85 -21.22 4.22
CA LEU A 200 -13.28 -21.13 2.87
C LEU A 200 -14.04 -22.03 1.87
N LEU A 201 -14.45 -23.23 2.29
CA LEU A 201 -15.27 -24.12 1.47
C LEU A 201 -16.65 -23.52 1.19
N GLU A 202 -17.27 -22.91 2.19
CA GLU A 202 -18.54 -22.21 2.01
C GLU A 202 -18.37 -21.01 1.07
N MET A 203 -17.28 -20.24 1.20
CA MET A 203 -16.99 -19.15 0.26
C MET A 203 -16.72 -19.63 -1.17
N ALA A 204 -16.14 -20.82 -1.35
CA ALA A 204 -15.98 -21.43 -2.66
C ALA A 204 -17.33 -21.80 -3.29
N ARG A 205 -18.28 -22.31 -2.50
CA ARG A 205 -19.65 -22.59 -2.97
C ARG A 205 -20.38 -21.31 -3.37
N LEU A 206 -20.25 -20.26 -2.56
CA LEU A 206 -20.97 -19.02 -2.73
C LEU A 206 -20.38 -18.09 -3.81
N GLU A 207 -19.11 -18.24 -4.23
CA GLU A 207 -18.51 -17.54 -5.38
C GLU A 207 -17.88 -18.54 -6.37
N PRO A 208 -18.63 -19.06 -7.34
CA PRO A 208 -18.08 -19.98 -8.35
C PRO A 208 -16.92 -19.40 -9.17
N GLU A 209 -16.84 -18.06 -9.30
CA GLU A 209 -15.75 -17.35 -10.00
C GLU A 209 -14.45 -17.32 -9.21
N LEU A 210 -14.53 -17.27 -7.87
CA LEU A 210 -13.38 -17.20 -6.97
C LEU A 210 -13.11 -18.53 -6.25
N ALA A 211 -13.99 -19.53 -6.43
CA ALA A 211 -13.83 -20.90 -5.95
C ALA A 211 -12.44 -21.48 -6.18
N PRO A 212 -11.78 -21.28 -7.35
CA PRO A 212 -10.37 -21.62 -7.57
C PRO A 212 -9.42 -21.18 -6.45
N ILE A 213 -9.56 -19.95 -5.97
CA ILE A 213 -8.66 -19.35 -4.98
C ILE A 213 -8.93 -19.93 -3.59
N PHE A 214 -10.20 -20.09 -3.25
CA PHE A 214 -10.62 -20.67 -1.97
C PHE A 214 -10.26 -22.15 -1.86
N LEU A 215 -10.52 -22.94 -2.91
CA LEU A 215 -10.17 -24.36 -2.95
C LEU A 215 -8.65 -24.56 -2.94
N ASN A 216 -7.88 -23.70 -3.61
CA ASN A 216 -6.42 -23.72 -3.51
C ASN A 216 -5.91 -23.38 -2.10
N ALA A 217 -6.57 -22.43 -1.41
CA ALA A 217 -6.24 -22.12 -0.02
C ALA A 217 -6.51 -23.31 0.91
N VAL A 218 -7.69 -23.95 0.78
CA VAL A 218 -8.05 -25.17 1.53
C VAL A 218 -7.07 -26.31 1.21
N ARG A 219 -6.73 -26.53 -0.06
CA ARG A 219 -5.75 -27.53 -0.47
C ARG A 219 -4.39 -27.26 0.15
N HIS A 220 -3.93 -26.00 0.17
CA HIS A 220 -2.68 -25.64 0.85
C HIS A 220 -2.72 -25.96 2.36
N MET A 221 -3.85 -25.72 3.03
CA MET A 221 -4.01 -26.08 4.45
C MET A 221 -3.91 -27.59 4.66
N ARG A 222 -4.59 -28.39 3.83
CA ARG A 222 -4.55 -29.86 3.90
C ARG A 222 -3.15 -30.41 3.63
N MET A 223 -2.47 -29.90 2.61
CA MET A 223 -1.13 -30.32 2.21
C MET A 223 -0.05 -30.01 3.25
N THR A 224 -0.17 -28.87 3.94
CA THR A 224 0.85 -28.42 4.90
C THR A 224 0.51 -28.81 6.33
N GLY A 225 -0.71 -29.30 6.60
CA GLY A 225 -1.21 -29.56 7.95
C GLY A 225 -1.21 -28.32 8.85
N SER A 226 -1.14 -27.12 8.27
CA SER A 226 -0.85 -25.86 8.98
C SER A 226 -1.82 -24.74 8.58
N ARG A 227 -1.87 -23.68 9.41
CA ARG A 227 -2.69 -22.48 9.15
C ARG A 227 -2.29 -21.82 7.82
N LEU A 228 -3.24 -21.08 7.23
CA LEU A 228 -2.98 -20.33 6.01
C LEU A 228 -1.84 -19.32 6.17
N ASN A 229 -0.99 -19.25 5.16
CA ASN A 229 0.05 -18.23 5.09
C ASN A 229 -0.58 -16.82 5.05
N PRO A 230 -0.06 -15.82 5.80
CA PRO A 230 -0.52 -14.43 5.76
C PRO A 230 -0.67 -13.83 4.35
N ASN A 231 0.17 -14.26 3.41
CA ASN A 231 0.10 -13.80 2.02
C ASN A 231 -1.17 -14.26 1.29
N ILE A 232 -1.70 -15.44 1.65
CA ILE A 232 -2.93 -15.97 1.05
C ILE A 232 -4.12 -15.11 1.49
N TYR A 233 -4.19 -14.74 2.78
CA TYR A 233 -5.20 -13.80 3.29
C TYR A 233 -5.15 -12.45 2.58
N ASN A 234 -3.95 -11.84 2.45
CA ASN A 234 -3.79 -10.56 1.75
C ASN A 234 -4.29 -10.64 0.29
N THR A 235 -4.02 -11.75 -0.40
CA THR A 235 -4.47 -11.98 -1.78
C THR A 235 -5.99 -12.16 -1.86
N LEU A 236 -6.58 -12.94 -0.95
CA LEU A 236 -8.03 -13.15 -0.87
C LEU A 236 -8.77 -11.83 -0.64
N ILE A 237 -8.31 -11.00 0.31
CA ILE A 237 -8.86 -9.66 0.56
C ILE A 237 -8.79 -8.81 -0.71
N ALA A 238 -7.63 -8.75 -1.36
CA ALA A 238 -7.45 -7.95 -2.57
C ALA A 238 -8.32 -8.42 -3.75
N ALA A 239 -8.55 -9.74 -3.88
CA ALA A 239 -9.41 -10.31 -4.92
C ALA A 239 -10.89 -10.00 -4.66
N LEU A 240 -11.35 -10.18 -3.42
CA LEU A 240 -12.74 -9.91 -3.02
C LEU A 240 -13.11 -8.43 -3.12
N VAL A 241 -12.20 -7.52 -2.75
CA VAL A 241 -12.41 -6.08 -2.92
C VAL A 241 -12.54 -5.70 -4.40
N ARG A 242 -11.73 -6.32 -5.29
CA ARG A 242 -11.84 -6.12 -6.74
C ARG A 242 -13.17 -6.63 -7.29
N GLY A 243 -13.63 -7.79 -6.82
CA GLY A 243 -14.96 -8.34 -7.13
C GLY A 243 -16.14 -7.61 -6.46
N ARG A 244 -15.88 -6.51 -5.72
CA ARG A 244 -16.87 -5.75 -4.94
C ARG A 244 -17.69 -6.61 -3.96
N ARG A 245 -17.11 -7.71 -3.46
CA ARG A 245 -17.71 -8.62 -2.47
C ARG A 245 -17.31 -8.21 -1.06
N TYR A 246 -17.82 -7.07 -0.60
CA TYR A 246 -17.34 -6.43 0.63
C TYR A 246 -17.68 -7.24 1.90
N ASP A 247 -18.86 -7.82 2.01
CA ASP A 247 -19.28 -8.64 3.16
C ASP A 247 -18.28 -9.77 3.45
N ARG A 248 -17.89 -10.49 2.38
CA ARG A 248 -16.96 -11.62 2.44
C ARG A 248 -15.51 -11.16 2.65
N THR A 249 -15.18 -9.98 2.12
CA THR A 249 -13.87 -9.35 2.39
C THR A 249 -13.68 -9.16 3.89
N PHE A 250 -14.70 -8.63 4.59
CA PHE A 250 -14.63 -8.39 6.03
C PHE A 250 -14.65 -9.70 6.84
N ALA A 251 -15.33 -10.75 6.35
CA ALA A 251 -15.25 -12.08 6.95
C ALA A 251 -13.82 -12.65 6.89
N ILE A 252 -13.17 -12.60 5.72
CA ILE A 252 -11.76 -13.03 5.56
C ILE A 252 -10.82 -12.21 6.43
N PHE A 253 -11.02 -10.90 6.53
CA PHE A 253 -10.21 -10.04 7.39
C PHE A 253 -10.36 -10.42 8.87
N ARG A 254 -11.57 -10.73 9.33
CA ARG A 254 -11.77 -11.20 10.71
C ARG A 254 -11.09 -12.54 10.95
N LEU A 255 -11.21 -13.49 10.01
CA LEU A 255 -10.50 -14.77 10.08
C LEU A 255 -8.98 -14.57 10.16
N SER A 256 -8.39 -13.66 9.35
CA SER A 256 -6.95 -13.42 9.40
C SER A 256 -6.51 -12.85 10.75
N MET A 257 -7.31 -11.97 11.35
CA MET A 257 -7.04 -11.43 12.68
C MET A 257 -7.18 -12.51 13.78
N GLN A 258 -8.20 -13.37 13.72
CA GLN A 258 -8.40 -14.49 14.66
C GLN A 258 -7.27 -15.53 14.57
N ALA A 259 -6.76 -15.77 13.36
CA ALA A 259 -5.61 -16.63 13.13
C ALA A 259 -4.30 -16.06 13.69
N GLY A 260 -4.29 -14.81 14.17
CA GLY A 260 -3.12 -14.10 14.69
C GLY A 260 -2.22 -13.53 13.58
N HIS A 261 -2.74 -13.38 12.36
CA HIS A 261 -1.99 -12.84 11.24
C HIS A 261 -2.25 -11.35 11.07
N ASN A 262 -1.16 -10.57 11.07
CA ASN A 262 -1.18 -9.14 10.83
C ASN A 262 -1.31 -8.86 9.32
N PRO A 263 -2.40 -8.22 8.85
CA PRO A 263 -2.56 -7.89 7.44
C PRO A 263 -1.49 -6.90 6.97
N SER A 264 -1.18 -6.96 5.68
CA SER A 264 -0.23 -6.03 5.05
C SER A 264 -0.86 -4.65 4.79
N ALA A 265 -0.02 -3.65 4.56
CA ALA A 265 -0.44 -2.30 4.15
C ALA A 265 -1.33 -2.33 2.89
N GLN A 266 -1.09 -3.27 1.97
CA GLN A 266 -1.93 -3.46 0.78
C GLN A 266 -3.34 -3.95 1.13
N ALA A 267 -3.44 -4.89 2.09
CA ALA A 267 -4.72 -5.40 2.55
C ALA A 267 -5.50 -4.30 3.28
N PHE A 268 -4.86 -3.58 4.21
CA PHE A 268 -5.47 -2.42 4.88
C PHE A 268 -5.91 -1.33 3.89
N GLY A 269 -5.09 -0.99 2.90
CA GLY A 269 -5.46 -0.03 1.86
C GLY A 269 -6.68 -0.47 1.05
N SER A 270 -6.80 -1.78 0.77
CA SER A 270 -7.96 -2.37 0.09
C SER A 270 -9.21 -2.31 0.96
N LEU A 271 -9.06 -2.51 2.27
CA LEU A 271 -10.15 -2.43 3.25
C LEU A 271 -10.67 -1.00 3.45
N PHE A 272 -9.78 0.00 3.56
CA PHE A 272 -10.19 1.42 3.61
C PHE A 272 -10.99 1.81 2.35
N LYS A 273 -10.53 1.36 1.17
CA LYS A 273 -11.26 1.56 -0.09
C LYS A 273 -12.62 0.86 -0.07
N ALA A 274 -12.71 -0.36 0.45
CA ALA A 274 -13.95 -1.13 0.54
C ALA A 274 -14.98 -0.46 1.45
N ILE A 275 -14.59 -0.03 2.66
CA ILE A 275 -15.49 0.69 3.59
C ILE A 275 -16.03 1.96 2.94
N ARG A 276 -15.17 2.73 2.29
CA ARG A 276 -15.57 3.95 1.58
C ARG A 276 -16.61 3.67 0.48
N HIS A 277 -16.44 2.62 -0.31
CA HIS A 277 -17.42 2.25 -1.32
C HIS A 277 -18.76 1.80 -0.73
N CYS A 278 -18.76 1.27 0.50
CA CYS A 278 -19.98 0.94 1.22
C CYS A 278 -20.65 2.21 1.79
N SER A 279 -19.88 3.19 2.28
CA SER A 279 -20.43 4.42 2.88
C SER A 279 -20.93 5.44 1.85
N LEU A 280 -20.33 5.51 0.65
CA LEU A 280 -20.68 6.48 -0.41
C LEU A 280 -22.03 6.24 -1.10
N LYS A 281 -22.67 5.06 -0.95
CA LYS A 281 -23.99 4.77 -1.57
C LYS A 281 -25.17 5.42 -0.81
N ARG A 282 -25.01 6.68 -0.39
CA ARG A 282 -26.07 7.51 0.18
C ARG A 282 -26.67 8.38 -0.93
N SER A 283 -27.57 7.82 -1.72
CA SER A 283 -28.50 8.61 -2.53
C SER A 283 -29.87 8.60 -1.85
N ILE A 284 -30.52 9.77 -1.81
CA ILE A 284 -31.90 9.97 -1.29
C ILE A 284 -32.90 8.99 -1.93
N ARG A 285 -32.60 8.48 -3.14
CA ARG A 285 -33.43 7.49 -3.87
C ARG A 285 -33.11 6.03 -3.56
N THR A 286 -31.93 5.72 -3.01
CA THR A 286 -31.56 4.36 -2.62
C THR A 286 -31.59 4.27 -1.11
N ARG A 287 -32.65 3.70 -0.53
CA ARG A 287 -32.65 3.27 0.88
C ARG A 287 -31.30 2.61 1.18
N GLY A 288 -30.58 3.19 2.14
CA GLY A 288 -29.12 3.10 2.25
C GLY A 288 -28.56 1.69 2.11
N GLY A 289 -27.46 1.56 1.37
CA GLY A 289 -26.62 0.39 1.46
C GLY A 289 -26.14 0.27 2.91
N LYS A 290 -26.72 -0.67 3.67
CA LYS A 290 -26.28 -0.95 5.03
C LYS A 290 -24.83 -1.37 4.96
N LEU A 291 -23.99 -0.76 5.80
CA LEU A 291 -22.65 -1.28 6.04
C LEU A 291 -22.79 -2.76 6.43
N PRO A 292 -22.02 -3.68 5.83
CA PRO A 292 -22.15 -5.10 6.13
C PRO A 292 -22.01 -5.33 7.64
N PRO A 293 -22.78 -6.24 8.25
CA PRO A 293 -22.78 -6.43 9.71
C PRO A 293 -21.40 -6.80 10.27
N ASN A 294 -20.51 -7.34 9.43
CA ASN A 294 -19.16 -7.75 9.80
C ASN A 294 -18.08 -6.69 9.49
N ALA A 295 -18.44 -5.53 8.94
CA ALA A 295 -17.49 -4.50 8.58
C ALA A 295 -17.03 -3.72 9.82
N PRO A 296 -15.71 -3.59 10.06
CA PRO A 296 -15.21 -2.73 11.12
C PRO A 296 -15.49 -1.26 10.80
N SER A 297 -15.60 -0.41 11.82
CA SER A 297 -15.63 1.04 11.61
C SER A 297 -14.28 1.55 11.07
N LEU A 298 -14.24 2.74 10.47
CA LEU A 298 -12.97 3.32 9.99
C LEU A 298 -11.95 3.50 11.12
N ARG A 299 -12.42 3.96 12.29
CA ARG A 299 -11.60 4.12 13.50
C ARG A 299 -11.09 2.77 14.02
N GLU A 300 -11.94 1.74 14.03
CA GLU A 300 -11.55 0.39 14.42
C GLU A 300 -10.54 -0.24 13.44
N LEU A 301 -10.75 -0.08 12.13
CA LEU A 301 -9.81 -0.56 11.12
C LEU A 301 -8.44 0.10 11.26
N PHE A 302 -8.42 1.41 11.52
CA PHE A 302 -7.19 2.15 11.81
C PHE A 302 -6.51 1.67 13.09
N ARG A 303 -7.27 1.43 14.17
CA ARG A 303 -6.77 0.83 15.40
C ARG A 303 -6.15 -0.55 15.16
N ASN A 304 -6.81 -1.41 14.39
CA ASN A 304 -6.32 -2.73 14.05
C ASN A 304 -5.01 -2.67 13.24
N MET A 305 -4.89 -1.69 12.34
CA MET A 305 -3.65 -1.42 11.60
C MET A 305 -2.50 -1.00 12.53
N LEU A 306 -2.76 -0.09 13.48
CA LEU A 306 -1.77 0.32 14.48
C LEU A 306 -1.38 -0.83 15.42
N GLN A 307 -2.35 -1.66 15.82
CA GLN A 307 -2.08 -2.85 16.64
C GLN A 307 -1.19 -3.85 15.89
N ALA A 308 -1.47 -4.09 14.60
CA ALA A 308 -0.66 -4.96 13.75
C ALA A 308 0.78 -4.43 13.61
N HIS A 309 0.92 -3.12 13.45
CA HIS A 309 2.22 -2.45 13.43
C HIS A 309 2.97 -2.58 14.76
N TRP A 310 2.30 -2.27 15.88
CA TRP A 310 2.85 -2.38 17.24
C TRP A 310 3.33 -3.79 17.56
N ASN A 311 2.53 -4.80 17.22
CA ASN A 311 2.87 -6.21 17.44
C ASN A 311 4.10 -6.62 16.62
N HIS A 312 4.26 -6.08 15.40
CA HIS A 312 5.41 -6.38 14.56
C HIS A 312 6.69 -5.70 15.05
N THR A 313 6.61 -4.45 15.49
CA THR A 313 7.76 -3.68 15.96
C THR A 313 8.05 -3.85 17.45
N GLN A 314 7.34 -4.76 18.14
CA GLN A 314 7.46 -5.02 19.57
C GLN A 314 7.39 -3.73 20.42
N GLY A 315 6.54 -2.79 20.01
CA GLY A 315 6.35 -1.50 20.68
C GLY A 315 7.25 -0.36 20.18
N GLN A 316 8.16 -0.60 19.25
CA GLN A 316 8.98 0.44 18.63
C GLN A 316 8.28 1.04 17.40
N LEU A 317 7.37 1.99 17.63
CA LEU A 317 6.59 2.62 16.54
C LEU A 317 7.41 3.33 15.47
N ALA A 318 8.68 3.67 15.74
CA ALA A 318 9.56 4.33 14.77
C ALA A 318 10.13 3.36 13.72
N ASP A 319 10.01 2.05 13.94
CA ASP A 319 10.55 1.04 13.03
C ASP A 319 9.61 0.78 11.84
N SER A 320 10.14 0.22 10.76
CA SER A 320 9.33 -0.14 9.60
C SER A 320 8.53 -1.42 9.82
N SER A 321 7.32 -1.51 9.28
CA SER A 321 6.55 -2.75 9.28
C SER A 321 5.86 -2.98 7.93
N PRO A 322 5.50 -4.24 7.58
CA PRO A 322 4.73 -4.52 6.37
C PRO A 322 3.27 -4.03 6.46
N SER A 323 2.76 -3.73 7.66
CA SER A 323 1.37 -3.31 7.90
C SER A 323 1.14 -1.81 7.76
N LEU A 324 2.19 -0.99 7.95
CA LEU A 324 2.09 0.48 7.97
C LEU A 324 3.14 1.12 7.06
N ASN A 325 2.69 1.96 6.13
CA ASN A 325 3.54 2.79 5.27
C ASN A 325 2.81 4.10 4.89
N SER A 326 3.50 5.02 4.21
CA SER A 326 2.93 6.31 3.78
C SER A 326 1.68 6.12 2.89
N SER A 327 1.68 5.13 1.99
CA SER A 327 0.56 4.89 1.06
C SER A 327 -0.74 4.49 1.77
N VAL A 328 -0.68 3.56 2.73
CA VAL A 328 -1.87 3.12 3.47
C VAL A 328 -2.37 4.21 4.43
N LEU A 329 -1.46 4.99 5.05
CA LEU A 329 -1.85 6.13 5.88
C LEU A 329 -2.55 7.21 5.05
N ASN A 330 -2.07 7.50 3.83
CA ASN A 330 -2.75 8.41 2.91
C ASN A 330 -4.17 7.92 2.60
N LYS A 331 -4.35 6.60 2.39
CA LYS A 331 -5.67 6.00 2.15
C LYS A 331 -6.59 6.06 3.38
N ALA A 332 -6.03 5.94 4.58
CA ALA A 332 -6.78 6.12 5.82
C ALA A 332 -7.25 7.57 5.98
N ILE A 333 -6.36 8.55 5.77
CA ILE A 333 -6.70 9.99 5.81
C ILE A 333 -7.76 10.32 4.75
N GLU A 334 -7.60 9.82 3.53
CA GLU A 334 -8.60 9.97 2.47
C GLU A 334 -9.97 9.45 2.92
N ALA A 335 -10.03 8.28 3.56
CA ALA A 335 -11.27 7.72 4.06
C ALA A 335 -11.91 8.56 5.18
N PHE A 336 -11.11 9.04 6.15
CA PHE A 336 -11.62 9.89 7.23
C PHE A 336 -12.11 11.26 6.75
N MET A 337 -11.40 11.88 5.79
CA MET A 337 -11.81 13.16 5.20
C MET A 337 -13.15 13.05 4.47
N VAL A 338 -13.35 11.95 3.71
CA VAL A 338 -14.61 11.67 3.00
C VAL A 338 -15.77 11.39 3.97
N ASP A 339 -15.52 10.68 5.07
CA ASP A 339 -16.53 10.42 6.12
C ASP A 339 -16.76 11.65 7.03
N MET A 340 -16.03 12.75 6.79
CA MET A 340 -16.03 13.99 7.57
C MET A 340 -15.61 13.80 9.05
N ASP A 341 -14.85 12.74 9.34
CA ASP A 341 -14.29 12.47 10.66
C ASP A 341 -12.92 13.15 10.82
N TYR A 342 -12.94 14.49 10.84
CA TYR A 342 -11.73 15.30 10.94
C TYR A 342 -10.95 15.11 12.25
N PRO A 343 -11.59 14.85 13.42
CA PRO A 343 -10.84 14.47 14.62
C PRO A 343 -10.01 13.20 14.42
N ALA A 344 -10.55 12.18 13.74
CA ALA A 344 -9.79 11.00 13.38
C ALA A 344 -8.65 11.29 12.40
N THR A 345 -8.88 12.18 11.42
CA THR A 345 -7.82 12.67 10.53
C THR A 345 -6.65 13.27 11.31
N LEU A 346 -6.90 14.09 12.35
CA LEU A 346 -5.83 14.65 13.19
C LEU A 346 -5.03 13.57 13.93
N VAL A 347 -5.69 12.51 14.40
CA VAL A 347 -5.01 11.35 15.01
C VAL A 347 -4.13 10.62 13.99
N ALA A 348 -4.65 10.40 12.78
CA ALA A 348 -3.92 9.77 11.70
C ALA A 348 -2.71 10.61 11.23
N LEU A 349 -2.85 11.94 11.12
CA LEU A 349 -1.75 12.84 10.77
C LEU A 349 -0.60 12.74 11.80
N LYS A 350 -0.91 12.76 13.10
CA LYS A 350 0.11 12.61 14.16
C LYS A 350 0.90 11.30 14.07
N THR A 351 0.33 10.27 13.45
CA THR A 351 1.02 8.98 13.22
C THR A 351 2.23 9.14 12.32
N PHE A 352 2.25 10.10 11.38
CA PHE A 352 3.43 10.37 10.55
C PHE A 352 4.64 10.79 11.38
N GLN A 353 4.44 11.65 12.38
CA GLN A 353 5.51 12.08 13.29
C GLN A 353 5.95 10.94 14.22
N ILE A 354 4.99 10.21 14.80
CA ILE A 354 5.28 9.14 15.76
C ILE A 354 6.05 7.99 15.08
N CYS A 355 5.64 7.61 13.88
CA CYS A 355 6.27 6.52 13.10
C CYS A 355 7.41 7.00 12.19
N ARG A 356 7.79 8.28 12.24
CA ARG A 356 8.83 8.90 11.40
C ARG A 356 8.64 8.65 9.89
N ILE A 357 7.39 8.66 9.44
CA ILE A 357 7.04 8.47 8.03
C ILE A 357 7.05 9.85 7.34
N PRO A 358 7.71 10.01 6.18
CA PRO A 358 7.72 11.27 5.45
C PRO A 358 6.31 11.60 4.92
N VAL A 359 5.93 12.87 5.07
CA VAL A 359 4.66 13.42 4.58
C VAL A 359 4.80 13.71 3.10
N SER A 360 4.04 13.00 2.28
CA SER A 360 4.01 13.19 0.83
C SER A 360 3.05 14.30 0.41
N LEU A 361 3.29 14.91 -0.76
CA LEU A 361 2.39 15.90 -1.36
C LEU A 361 0.95 15.37 -1.51
N GLY A 362 0.79 14.06 -1.70
CA GLY A 362 -0.51 13.41 -1.82
C GLY A 362 -1.44 13.67 -0.63
N ILE A 363 -0.91 13.82 0.59
CA ILE A 363 -1.73 14.08 1.79
C ILE A 363 -2.34 15.48 1.73
N TYR A 364 -1.52 16.48 1.38
CA TYR A 364 -1.98 17.85 1.18
C TYR A 364 -3.06 17.91 0.10
N ARG A 365 -2.80 17.27 -1.05
CA ARG A 365 -3.77 17.19 -2.15
C ARG A 365 -5.08 16.57 -1.70
N THR A 366 -5.04 15.39 -1.10
CA THR A 366 -6.24 14.70 -0.63
C THR A 366 -7.03 15.53 0.38
N ALA A 367 -6.36 16.11 1.39
CA ALA A 367 -7.04 16.88 2.41
C ALA A 367 -7.68 18.16 1.85
N LEU A 368 -6.92 18.92 1.05
CA LEU A 368 -7.40 20.20 0.50
C LEU A 368 -8.46 20.00 -0.58
N GLN A 369 -8.33 18.97 -1.42
CA GLN A 369 -9.36 18.63 -2.40
C GLN A 369 -10.69 18.34 -1.71
N GLN A 370 -10.70 17.54 -0.64
CA GLN A 370 -11.94 17.22 0.09
C GLN A 370 -12.54 18.44 0.81
N ILE A 371 -11.72 19.37 1.28
CA ILE A 371 -12.17 20.65 1.85
C ILE A 371 -12.81 21.51 0.75
N MET A 372 -12.15 21.65 -0.41
CA MET A 372 -12.63 22.43 -1.54
C MET A 372 -13.95 21.86 -2.11
N GLU A 373 -14.02 20.55 -2.33
CA GLU A 373 -15.25 19.86 -2.81
C GLU A 373 -16.42 20.09 -1.85
N ARG A 374 -16.17 20.12 -0.53
CA ARG A 374 -17.20 20.42 0.46
C ARG A 374 -17.65 21.88 0.42
N ILE A 375 -16.71 22.82 0.28
CA ILE A 375 -17.03 24.25 0.12
C ILE A 375 -17.88 24.43 -1.14
N GLU A 376 -17.47 23.84 -2.27
CA GLU A 376 -18.19 23.88 -3.54
C GLU A 376 -19.63 23.36 -3.43
N HIS A 377 -19.83 22.32 -2.62
CA HIS A 377 -21.16 21.75 -2.41
C HIS A 377 -22.06 22.60 -1.49
N GLU A 378 -21.49 23.27 -0.48
CA GLU A 378 -22.25 24.05 0.49
C GLU A 378 -22.47 25.50 0.04
N LEU A 379 -21.54 26.11 -0.70
CA LEU A 379 -21.57 27.54 -1.07
C LEU A 379 -22.85 27.98 -1.80
N PRO A 380 -23.34 27.28 -2.84
CA PRO A 380 -24.57 27.67 -3.52
C PRO A 380 -25.81 27.60 -2.62
N ARG A 381 -25.80 26.73 -1.60
CA ARG A 381 -26.92 26.58 -0.65
C ARG A 381 -26.94 27.69 0.38
N ILE A 382 -25.79 28.23 0.74
CA ILE A 382 -25.70 29.36 1.66
C ILE A 382 -26.34 30.59 1.02
N ASN A 383 -26.05 30.86 -0.26
CA ASN A 383 -26.62 32.01 -0.99
C ASN A 383 -28.15 31.91 -1.16
N MET A 384 -28.72 30.70 -1.08
CA MET A 384 -30.17 30.46 -1.21
C MET A 384 -30.93 30.49 0.12
N LEU A 385 -30.25 30.35 1.27
CA LEU A 385 -30.88 30.13 2.58
C LEU A 385 -30.47 31.21 3.58
N THR A 386 -31.44 31.77 4.31
CA THR A 386 -31.23 32.91 5.23
C THR A 386 -30.36 32.58 6.46
N ASN A 387 -30.13 31.29 6.75
CA ASN A 387 -29.39 30.82 7.92
C ASN A 387 -27.92 30.45 7.57
N ALA A 388 -27.14 31.41 7.07
CA ALA A 388 -25.73 31.20 6.73
C ALA A 388 -24.86 30.60 7.87
N PRO A 389 -25.04 30.99 9.16
CA PRO A 389 -24.31 30.41 10.29
C PRO A 389 -24.50 28.90 10.49
N GLU A 390 -25.53 28.27 9.91
CA GLU A 390 -25.75 26.83 10.02
C GLU A 390 -24.80 26.01 9.14
N PHE A 391 -24.26 26.59 8.08
CA PHE A 391 -23.39 25.91 7.14
C PHE A 391 -21.94 25.86 7.64
N TRP A 392 -21.28 24.73 7.39
CA TRP A 392 -19.90 24.52 7.83
C TRP A 392 -18.94 25.37 7.01
N ALA A 393 -19.16 25.50 5.69
CA ALA A 393 -18.29 26.29 4.83
C ALA A 393 -18.26 27.78 5.25
N TYR A 394 -19.41 28.34 5.65
CA TYR A 394 -19.50 29.71 6.16
C TYR A 394 -18.64 29.93 7.42
N ARG A 395 -18.76 29.03 8.41
CA ARG A 395 -17.96 29.07 9.64
C ARG A 395 -16.47 28.83 9.38
N PHE A 396 -16.14 27.90 8.49
CA PHE A 396 -14.76 27.57 8.14
C PHE A 396 -14.03 28.75 7.48
N LEU A 397 -14.70 29.44 6.57
CA LEU A 397 -14.14 30.61 5.89
C LEU A 397 -14.06 31.86 6.78
N GLY A 398 -14.64 31.81 7.98
CA GLY A 398 -14.51 32.84 9.00
C GLY A 398 -15.58 33.91 8.94
N TYR A 399 -16.83 33.53 8.66
CA TYR A 399 -17.98 34.43 8.65
C TYR A 399 -17.80 35.62 7.68
N PRO A 400 -17.57 35.36 6.38
CA PRO A 400 -17.36 36.41 5.41
C PRO A 400 -18.56 37.37 5.35
N ASP A 401 -18.27 38.67 5.24
CA ASP A 401 -19.29 39.73 5.15
C ASP A 401 -20.12 39.63 3.86
N SER A 402 -19.51 39.14 2.78
CA SER A 402 -20.11 38.91 1.47
C SER A 402 -19.68 37.54 0.93
N LEU A 403 -20.64 36.75 0.46
CA LEU A 403 -20.41 35.44 -0.14
C LEU A 403 -20.35 35.48 -1.67
N ASP A 404 -20.86 36.55 -2.27
CA ASP A 404 -20.87 36.75 -3.73
C ASP A 404 -19.46 36.99 -4.30
N ASP A 405 -18.51 37.38 -3.43
CA ASP A 405 -17.11 37.62 -3.79
C ASP A 405 -16.21 36.37 -3.65
N ILE A 406 -16.78 35.21 -3.29
CA ILE A 406 -16.01 33.98 -3.05
C ILE A 406 -16.09 33.08 -4.28
N ASP A 407 -15.11 33.21 -5.15
CA ASP A 407 -14.90 32.27 -6.25
C ASP A 407 -14.14 31.02 -5.79
N ILE A 408 -14.54 29.85 -6.29
CA ILE A 408 -13.86 28.58 -6.03
C ILE A 408 -12.69 28.48 -6.99
N ASP A 409 -11.60 29.16 -6.64
CA ASP A 409 -10.45 29.34 -7.52
C ASP A 409 -9.11 29.07 -6.81
N ILE A 410 -8.03 29.38 -7.52
CA ILE A 410 -6.66 29.24 -7.01
C ILE A 410 -6.43 30.17 -5.80
N ASN A 411 -7.10 31.32 -5.74
CA ASN A 411 -6.96 32.29 -4.65
C ASN A 411 -7.62 31.77 -3.37
N LEU A 412 -8.80 31.15 -3.46
CA LEU A 412 -9.42 30.49 -2.31
C LEU A 412 -8.53 29.38 -1.75
N LEU A 413 -7.95 28.54 -2.63
CA LEU A 413 -7.01 27.51 -2.22
C LEU A 413 -5.75 28.11 -1.55
N GLN A 414 -5.24 29.22 -2.08
CA GLN A 414 -4.13 29.95 -1.47
C GLN A 414 -4.48 30.50 -0.09
N ASN A 415 -5.68 31.05 0.09
CA ASN A 415 -6.17 31.55 1.37
C ASN A 415 -6.30 30.42 2.41
N ILE A 416 -6.80 29.24 2.01
CA ILE A 416 -6.85 28.07 2.89
C ILE A 416 -5.45 27.63 3.34
N LEU A 417 -4.45 27.68 2.45
CA LEU A 417 -3.07 27.38 2.80
C LEU A 417 -2.48 28.40 3.79
N LEU A 418 -2.90 29.66 3.75
CA LEU A 418 -2.48 30.68 4.70
C LEU A 418 -2.95 30.35 6.13
N PHE A 419 -4.11 29.72 6.30
CA PHE A 419 -4.56 29.25 7.63
C PHE A 419 -3.57 28.28 8.28
N GLY A 420 -2.80 27.54 7.47
CA GLY A 420 -1.75 26.66 7.98
C GLY A 420 -0.51 27.40 8.50
N ARG A 421 -0.27 28.63 8.04
CA ARG A 421 0.91 29.42 8.42
C ARG A 421 0.74 30.11 9.76
N GLU A 422 -0.47 30.53 10.08
CA GLU A 422 -0.78 31.26 11.29
C GLU A 422 -0.97 30.29 12.48
N PRO A 423 -0.33 30.53 13.63
CA PRO A 423 -0.49 29.68 14.82
C PRO A 423 -1.82 29.90 15.55
N HIS A 424 -2.58 30.92 15.20
CA HIS A 424 -3.81 31.31 15.88
C HIS A 424 -4.99 30.43 15.47
N MET A 425 -5.74 29.97 16.47
CA MET A 425 -6.86 29.03 16.35
C MET A 425 -8.16 29.77 16.64
N ASP A 426 -8.56 30.70 15.76
CA ASP A 426 -9.81 31.44 15.85
C ASP A 426 -10.55 31.41 14.50
N LEU A 427 -11.87 31.22 14.53
CA LEU A 427 -12.70 31.27 13.34
C LEU A 427 -12.95 32.70 12.85
N TYR A 428 -12.99 33.69 13.76
CA TYR A 428 -13.41 35.07 13.47
C TYR A 428 -12.30 35.97 12.91
N ASP A 429 -11.03 35.61 13.10
CA ASP A 429 -9.88 36.47 12.79
C ASP A 429 -9.36 36.34 11.34
N VAL A 430 -10.23 35.99 10.39
CA VAL A 430 -9.83 35.75 9.00
C VAL A 430 -10.49 36.78 8.09
N THR A 431 -9.72 37.81 7.75
CA THR A 431 -9.98 38.53 6.51
C THR A 431 -9.51 37.64 5.36
N LEU A 432 -10.44 37.15 4.53
CA LEU A 432 -10.09 36.56 3.24
C LEU A 432 -9.33 37.63 2.46
N ARG A 433 -8.00 37.54 2.43
CA ARG A 433 -7.18 38.51 1.72
C ARG A 433 -7.44 38.31 0.24
N THR A 434 -7.92 39.34 -0.45
CA THR A 434 -7.84 39.41 -1.90
C THR A 434 -6.36 39.39 -2.27
N VAL A 435 -5.87 38.21 -2.66
CA VAL A 435 -4.50 38.06 -3.16
C VAL A 435 -4.46 38.78 -4.50
N ARG A 436 -3.92 40.01 -4.50
CA ARG A 436 -3.65 40.75 -5.74
C ARG A 436 -2.82 39.86 -6.67
N THR A 437 -3.29 39.71 -7.91
CA THR A 437 -2.64 38.88 -8.92
C THR A 437 -1.22 39.39 -9.20
N PRO A 438 -0.30 38.57 -9.74
CA PRO A 438 1.02 39.05 -10.16
C PRO A 438 0.96 40.18 -11.19
N ALA A 439 -0.15 40.31 -11.93
CA ALA A 439 -0.40 41.39 -12.89
C ALA A 439 -0.57 42.76 -12.20
N ASP A 440 -1.11 42.79 -10.97
CA ASP A 440 -1.33 44.04 -10.22
C ASP A 440 -0.05 44.56 -9.54
N ARG A 441 1.08 43.84 -9.64
CA ARG A 441 2.37 44.27 -9.06
C ARG A 441 3.12 45.32 -9.89
N LEU A 442 2.61 45.70 -11.06
CA LEU A 442 3.24 46.72 -11.91
C LEU A 442 2.81 48.16 -11.59
N GLU A 443 1.76 48.36 -10.78
CA GLU A 443 1.29 49.70 -10.46
C GLU A 443 1.08 49.85 -8.96
N THR A 444 1.79 50.81 -8.36
CA THR A 444 1.81 51.25 -6.95
C THR A 444 2.93 50.70 -6.06
N GLN A 445 4.14 51.23 -6.26
CA GLN A 445 4.99 51.53 -5.10
C GLN A 445 4.37 52.70 -4.31
N PRO A 446 4.31 52.58 -2.98
CA PRO A 446 4.82 53.65 -2.15
C PRO A 446 5.91 53.16 -1.20
N LYS A 447 6.89 54.04 -1.03
CA LYS A 447 8.09 53.89 -0.23
C LYS A 447 7.76 53.76 1.27
N SER A 448 8.56 52.92 1.94
CA SER A 448 8.93 52.93 3.36
C SER A 448 7.83 52.90 4.43
N SER A 449 7.79 51.80 5.18
CA SER A 449 8.12 51.86 6.61
C SER A 449 8.59 50.49 7.10
N HIS A 450 9.74 50.51 7.78
CA HIS A 450 10.35 49.36 8.41
C HIS A 450 9.49 48.88 9.58
N SER A 451 8.86 47.72 9.42
CA SER A 451 8.62 46.78 10.53
C SER A 451 9.01 45.40 10.02
N PRO A 452 9.95 44.67 10.66
CA PRO A 452 10.20 43.29 10.27
C PRO A 452 8.92 42.48 10.53
N PRO A 453 8.42 41.68 9.57
CA PRO A 453 7.32 40.78 9.86
C PRO A 453 7.81 39.80 10.93
N THR A 454 7.20 39.89 12.11
CA THR A 454 7.45 39.01 13.25
C THR A 454 7.28 37.55 12.84
N SER A 455 8.40 36.83 12.81
CA SER A 455 8.53 35.37 12.97
C SER A 455 7.47 34.48 12.32
N GLY A 456 7.31 34.57 11.00
CA GLY A 456 6.65 33.52 10.22
C GLY A 456 7.54 32.28 10.20
N SER A 457 7.17 31.23 10.95
CA SER A 457 7.85 29.93 10.92
C SER A 457 8.00 29.42 9.48
N ASN A 458 9.24 29.19 9.03
CA ASN A 458 9.59 28.69 7.69
C ASN A 458 9.16 27.21 7.50
N TYR A 459 7.86 26.93 7.44
CA TYR A 459 7.35 25.62 7.06
C TYR A 459 7.35 25.42 5.55
N ARG A 460 7.72 24.23 5.11
CA ARG A 460 7.59 23.75 3.73
C ARG A 460 6.12 23.42 3.47
N ILE A 461 5.47 24.28 2.70
CA ILE A 461 4.07 24.16 2.31
C ILE A 461 3.99 24.13 0.78
N PRO A 462 3.20 23.21 0.18
CA PRO A 462 2.99 23.18 -1.28
C PRO A 462 2.34 24.46 -1.80
N THR A 463 2.62 24.83 -3.05
CA THR A 463 1.89 25.90 -3.74
C THR A 463 0.52 25.41 -4.22
N PRO A 464 -0.47 26.31 -4.43
CA PRO A 464 -1.74 25.95 -5.07
C PRO A 464 -1.55 25.21 -6.40
N LEU A 465 -0.59 25.64 -7.23
CA LEU A 465 -0.29 25.02 -8.52
C LEU A 465 0.23 23.59 -8.38
N MET A 466 1.07 23.31 -7.37
CA MET A 466 1.50 21.95 -7.04
C MET A 466 0.33 21.07 -6.59
N ILE A 467 -0.65 21.63 -5.86
CA ILE A 467 -1.83 20.88 -5.44
C ILE A 467 -2.71 20.52 -6.64
N LEU A 468 -2.89 21.45 -7.58
CA LEU A 468 -3.66 21.28 -8.81
C LEU A 468 -2.96 20.48 -9.92
N HIS A 469 -1.80 19.87 -9.63
CA HIS A 469 -0.99 19.12 -10.60
C HIS A 469 -0.43 19.94 -11.77
N LEU A 470 -0.38 21.27 -11.64
CA LEU A 470 0.15 22.17 -12.66
C LEU A 470 1.67 22.38 -12.54
N GLU A 471 2.24 22.07 -11.37
CA GLU A 471 3.68 22.13 -11.10
C GLU A 471 4.22 20.85 -10.49
N LEU A 472 5.46 20.50 -10.85
CA LEU A 472 6.18 19.40 -10.22
C LEU A 472 6.75 19.86 -8.85
N PRO A 473 6.66 19.02 -7.81
CA PRO A 473 7.19 19.37 -6.51
C PRO A 473 8.72 19.40 -6.53
N PRO A 474 9.37 20.41 -5.90
CA PRO A 474 10.82 20.48 -5.79
C PRO A 474 11.38 19.57 -4.70
N VAL A 475 10.52 19.03 -3.83
CA VAL A 475 10.89 18.21 -2.67
C VAL A 475 9.92 17.05 -2.48
N ASP A 476 10.44 15.92 -2.00
CA ASP A 476 9.65 14.71 -1.76
C ASP A 476 8.93 14.69 -0.40
N SER A 477 9.25 15.63 0.50
CA SER A 477 8.69 15.70 1.85
C SER A 477 8.29 17.12 2.25
N TRP A 478 7.18 17.22 2.97
CA TRP A 478 6.55 18.47 3.39
C TRP A 478 6.31 18.51 4.90
N ASP A 479 6.14 19.70 5.47
CA ASP A 479 5.90 19.81 6.91
C ASP A 479 4.45 19.48 7.27
N LEU A 480 4.22 18.82 8.41
CA LEU A 480 2.89 18.40 8.83
C LEU A 480 2.11 19.51 9.55
N VAL A 481 2.82 20.38 10.26
CA VAL A 481 2.21 21.39 11.17
C VAL A 481 1.21 22.31 10.46
N PRO A 482 1.47 22.81 9.24
CA PRO A 482 0.50 23.66 8.55
C PRO A 482 -0.80 22.93 8.21
N LEU A 483 -0.70 21.68 7.76
CA LEU A 483 -1.87 20.86 7.49
C LEU A 483 -2.66 20.55 8.77
N GLU A 484 -1.98 20.24 9.89
CA GLU A 484 -2.65 20.06 11.17
C GLU A 484 -3.46 21.29 11.59
N ARG A 485 -2.91 22.50 11.40
CA ARG A 485 -3.62 23.75 11.73
C ARG A 485 -4.88 23.92 10.88
N ILE A 486 -4.78 23.67 9.57
CA ILE A 486 -5.94 23.69 8.67
C ILE A 486 -7.00 22.71 9.16
N ILE A 487 -6.64 21.45 9.46
CA ILE A 487 -7.61 20.45 9.91
C ILE A 487 -8.17 20.78 11.31
N LYS A 488 -7.40 21.37 12.22
CA LYS A 488 -7.94 21.84 13.51
C LYS A 488 -8.99 22.93 13.31
N ARG A 489 -8.77 23.85 12.36
CA ARG A 489 -9.79 24.85 11.97
C ARG A 489 -11.03 24.18 11.39
N VAL A 490 -10.87 23.16 10.54
CA VAL A 490 -11.97 22.35 10.01
C VAL A 490 -12.79 21.71 11.15
N VAL A 491 -12.13 21.17 12.17
CA VAL A 491 -12.79 20.60 13.37
C VAL A 491 -13.57 21.66 14.14
N LEU A 492 -13.00 22.85 14.35
CA LEU A 492 -13.71 23.96 15.00
C LEU A 492 -14.98 24.34 14.25
N ALA A 493 -14.89 24.46 12.92
CA ALA A 493 -16.02 24.82 12.09
C ALA A 493 -17.15 23.78 12.10
N MET A 494 -16.93 22.55 12.59
CA MET A 494 -18.01 21.56 12.75
C MET A 494 -19.01 21.96 13.83
N SER A 495 -18.57 22.69 14.84
CA SER A 495 -19.39 23.04 16.00
C SER A 495 -20.15 24.33 15.73
N ARG A 496 -21.44 24.32 16.08
CA ARG A 496 -22.32 25.49 15.96
C ARG A 496 -22.09 26.47 17.10
N ASP A 497 -22.00 25.94 18.32
CA ASP A 497 -21.82 26.72 19.54
C ASP A 497 -20.52 26.29 20.23
N ILE A 498 -19.52 27.18 20.22
CA ILE A 498 -18.24 26.97 20.91
C ILE A 498 -18.34 27.66 22.27
N ILE A 499 -18.76 26.91 23.28
CA ILE A 499 -18.95 27.40 24.67
C ILE A 499 -17.61 27.44 25.43
N ILE A 500 -16.64 26.64 24.99
CA ILE A 500 -15.33 26.42 25.62
C ILE A 500 -14.26 27.02 24.69
N PRO A 501 -13.11 27.52 25.18
CA PRO A 501 -12.04 28.02 24.33
C PRO A 501 -11.76 27.11 23.10
N PRO A 502 -11.58 27.67 21.89
CA PRO A 502 -11.47 26.89 20.66
C PRO A 502 -10.41 25.77 20.73
N HIS A 503 -9.26 26.07 21.34
CA HIS A 503 -8.20 25.08 21.55
C HIS A 503 -8.70 23.85 22.32
N ASP A 504 -9.40 24.06 23.44
CA ASP A 504 -9.85 23.00 24.33
C ASP A 504 -10.98 22.18 23.70
N HIS A 505 -11.83 22.82 22.91
CA HIS A 505 -12.84 22.15 22.11
C HIS A 505 -12.22 21.14 21.13
N VAL A 506 -11.19 21.55 20.39
CA VAL A 506 -10.46 20.65 19.48
C VAL A 506 -9.76 19.53 20.25
N VAL A 507 -9.14 19.86 21.38
CA VAL A 507 -8.47 18.85 22.23
C VAL A 507 -9.45 17.79 22.71
N MET A 508 -10.64 18.17 23.17
CA MET A 508 -11.69 17.25 23.60
C MET A 508 -12.12 16.31 22.47
N LYS A 509 -12.44 16.86 21.29
CA LYS A 509 -12.83 16.06 20.12
C LYS A 509 -11.74 15.12 19.64
N VAL A 510 -10.49 15.57 19.67
CA VAL A 510 -9.33 14.71 19.35
C VAL A 510 -9.11 13.65 20.43
N ALA A 511 -9.39 13.94 21.71
CA ALA A 511 -9.27 12.96 22.79
C ALA A 511 -10.28 11.81 22.64
N GLU A 512 -11.54 12.13 22.28
CA GLU A 512 -12.56 11.13 21.93
C GLU A 512 -12.07 10.23 20.79
N ALA A 513 -11.58 10.82 19.69
CA ALA A 513 -11.06 10.05 18.55
C ALA A 513 -9.83 9.20 18.93
N LYS A 514 -8.92 9.72 19.77
CA LYS A 514 -7.76 8.97 20.27
C LYS A 514 -8.17 7.73 21.06
N ALA A 515 -9.17 7.85 21.93
CA ALA A 515 -9.63 6.75 22.77
C ALA A 515 -10.15 5.57 21.94
N GLU A 516 -10.78 5.84 20.80
CA GLU A 516 -11.30 4.81 19.89
C GLU A 516 -10.25 4.27 18.92
N MET A 517 -9.31 5.12 18.46
CA MET A 517 -8.35 4.78 17.39
C MET A 517 -7.02 4.24 17.88
N LEU A 518 -6.58 4.61 19.08
CA LEU A 518 -5.29 4.19 19.60
C LEU A 518 -5.45 2.90 20.43
N PRO A 519 -4.60 1.89 20.22
CA PRO A 519 -4.57 0.74 21.11
C PRO A 519 -4.24 1.19 22.54
N PHE A 520 -4.81 0.49 23.54
CA PHE A 520 -4.73 0.84 24.96
C PHE A 520 -3.28 1.07 25.44
N GLN A 521 -2.33 0.32 24.89
CA GLN A 521 -0.90 0.42 25.18
C GLN A 521 -0.29 1.77 24.78
N LEU A 522 -0.86 2.45 23.78
CA LEU A 522 -0.45 3.78 23.33
C LEU A 522 -1.16 4.93 24.06
N LEU A 523 -2.23 4.63 24.80
CA LEU A 523 -2.95 5.59 25.63
C LEU A 523 -2.33 5.75 27.03
N GLN A 524 -1.48 4.80 27.45
CA GLN A 524 -0.82 4.89 28.75
C GLN A 524 0.28 5.97 28.75
N PRO A 525 0.31 6.86 29.76
CA PRO A 525 1.43 7.77 29.93
C PRO A 525 2.70 6.93 30.12
N LYS A 526 3.76 7.22 29.34
CA LYS A 526 5.07 6.58 29.53
C LYS A 526 5.44 6.68 31.02
N PRO A 527 5.82 5.58 31.70
CA PRO A 527 6.31 5.68 33.06
C PRO A 527 7.48 6.65 33.05
N ARG A 528 7.43 7.67 33.93
CA ARG A 528 8.56 8.57 34.14
C ARG A 528 9.77 7.68 34.42
N ARG A 529 10.77 7.72 33.53
CA ARG A 529 12.08 7.14 33.82
C ARG A 529 12.64 7.94 34.99
N ASP A 530 12.40 7.47 36.20
CA ASP A 530 13.09 7.95 37.38
C ASP A 530 14.58 7.75 37.12
N ARG A 531 15.27 8.87 36.93
CA ARG A 531 16.73 8.92 36.92
C ARG A 531 17.17 8.59 38.35
N LEU A 532 17.27 7.31 38.67
CA LEU A 532 18.12 6.84 39.75
C LEU A 532 19.56 7.22 39.38
N ARG A 533 19.97 8.42 39.80
CA ARG A 533 21.37 8.76 39.98
C ARG A 533 21.89 7.87 41.09
N CYS A 534 22.46 6.72 40.73
CA CYS A 534 23.41 6.06 41.59
C CYS A 534 24.60 7.01 41.77
N LYS A 535 24.74 7.58 42.96
CA LYS A 535 26.01 8.08 43.45
C LYS A 535 26.83 6.85 43.84
N THR A 536 27.93 6.62 43.14
CA THR A 536 29.12 5.93 43.66
C THR A 536 30.27 6.87 43.41
#